data_AF-A0A7D9D2T1-F1
#
_entry.id   AF-A0A7D9D2T1-F1
#
_cell.length_a   1.000
_cell.length_b   1.000
_cell.length_c   1.000
_cell.angle_alpha   90.00
_cell.angle_beta   90.00
_cell.angle_gamma   90.00
#
_symmetry.space_group_name_H-M   'P 1'
#
loop_
_entity.id
_entity.type
_entity.pdbx_description
1 polymer ?
#
loop_
_entity_poly.entity_id
_entity_poly.type
_entity_poly.pdbx_seq_one_letter_code
_entity_poly.pdbx_strand_id
1 'polypeptide(L)'
;MPSLVEALEHKYGISIYVPCKSPRAIIPALLVLNDCDIATAGEREALVAKCAAVEELDLAKNKLNEWPEVLCILQHMPRLKFVNLSFNLLTTPIWQQLRNLVLNSTKINWESVQEMLDHLPCLEELHLSLNDYDHVKLCKIDYKEKHKHDGIRKFHFTGNPVSNWKEICKIGYAFPNLESLGVADCPIMSLDINRNFERSESECESDSPHDSFRQLKILNLNSTQISTWDDIERLSRFPSLNCVRLQGCPLWKSNEYTEHERRQLLIARLPNVEMLNGGGRIGPDEREDAERTFIRYYMDKPESDRPERYFELVQIHGRLDPLVHVDLRPEKRVKVTFTCGLNSEVRSVDVYRTVSDLKLKLEMFAGYPASKMRLFYVDQDFRDLMGPEEMIYPSKQLYSYNIRSGDEIIIDIK
;
A
#
# COMPACT_ATOMS: atom_id res chain seq x y z
N MET A 1 -10.22 -22.78 -38.07
CA MET A 1 -9.45 -22.08 -37.03
C MET A 1 -8.06 -22.69 -37.05
N PRO A 2 -6.97 -21.89 -37.01
CA PRO A 2 -5.63 -22.42 -37.11
C PRO A 2 -5.30 -23.36 -35.94
N SER A 3 -4.45 -24.32 -36.22
CA SER A 3 -3.77 -25.14 -35.22
C SER A 3 -2.58 -24.40 -34.61
N LEU A 4 -2.08 -24.89 -33.49
CA LEU A 4 -0.85 -24.39 -32.87
C LEU A 4 0.35 -24.54 -33.81
N VAL A 5 0.43 -25.65 -34.55
CA VAL A 5 1.48 -25.85 -35.58
C VAL A 5 1.41 -24.79 -36.68
N GLU A 6 0.22 -24.51 -37.21
CA GLU A 6 0.04 -23.47 -38.24
C GLU A 6 0.38 -22.07 -37.68
N ALA A 7 -0.01 -21.77 -36.44
CA ALA A 7 0.34 -20.51 -35.78
C ALA A 7 1.86 -20.39 -35.56
N LEU A 8 2.52 -21.49 -35.22
CA LEU A 8 3.98 -21.56 -35.09
C LEU A 8 4.69 -21.34 -36.42
N GLU A 9 4.16 -21.88 -37.51
CA GLU A 9 4.71 -21.67 -38.85
C GLU A 9 4.49 -20.25 -39.34
N HIS A 10 3.34 -19.66 -39.07
CA HIS A 10 3.09 -18.27 -39.36
C HIS A 10 4.03 -17.34 -38.57
N LYS A 11 4.29 -17.64 -37.29
CA LYS A 11 5.10 -16.80 -36.41
C LYS A 11 6.61 -17.02 -36.54
N TYR A 12 7.06 -18.25 -36.80
CA TYR A 12 8.47 -18.65 -36.77
C TYR A 12 8.93 -19.38 -38.04
N GLY A 13 8.10 -19.49 -39.07
CA GLY A 13 8.40 -20.21 -40.32
C GLY A 13 9.40 -19.50 -41.25
N ILE A 14 9.83 -18.28 -40.93
CA ILE A 14 10.88 -17.59 -41.69
C ILE A 14 12.24 -18.18 -41.29
N SER A 15 12.72 -19.14 -42.07
CA SER A 15 14.05 -19.73 -41.90
C SER A 15 15.12 -18.80 -42.48
N ILE A 16 16.03 -18.31 -41.66
CA ILE A 16 17.27 -17.67 -42.14
C ILE A 16 18.18 -18.78 -42.66
N TYR A 17 18.44 -18.79 -43.96
CA TYR A 17 19.36 -19.74 -44.57
C TYR A 17 20.80 -19.38 -44.19
N VAL A 18 21.45 -20.24 -43.40
CA VAL A 18 22.88 -20.16 -43.10
C VAL A 18 23.57 -21.36 -43.78
N PRO A 19 24.47 -21.13 -44.75
CA PRO A 19 25.23 -22.22 -45.37
C PRO A 19 25.97 -23.03 -44.30
N CYS A 20 25.88 -24.36 -44.37
CA CYS A 20 26.49 -25.33 -43.44
C CYS A 20 25.83 -25.52 -42.05
N LYS A 21 24.62 -24.98 -41.79
CA LYS A 21 23.79 -25.42 -40.66
C LYS A 21 22.39 -25.79 -41.15
N SER A 22 21.81 -26.86 -40.60
CA SER A 22 20.41 -27.19 -40.86
C SER A 22 19.53 -25.98 -40.46
N PRO A 23 18.53 -25.59 -41.27
CA PRO A 23 17.62 -24.51 -40.93
C PRO A 23 16.90 -24.90 -39.64
N ARG A 24 17.30 -24.30 -38.52
CA ARG A 24 16.64 -24.50 -37.24
C ARG A 24 15.73 -23.29 -37.03
N ALA A 25 14.44 -23.49 -37.24
CA ALA A 25 13.44 -22.68 -36.56
C ALA A 25 13.54 -23.03 -35.08
N ILE A 26 14.45 -22.38 -34.35
CA ILE A 26 14.60 -22.59 -32.91
C ILE A 26 13.41 -21.87 -32.27
N ILE A 27 12.43 -22.65 -31.81
CA ILE A 27 11.36 -22.09 -30.99
C ILE A 27 11.95 -21.70 -29.64
N PRO A 28 11.68 -20.47 -29.16
CA PRO A 28 12.15 -20.01 -27.86
C PRO A 28 11.55 -20.82 -26.70
N ALA A 29 12.23 -20.80 -25.55
CA ALA A 29 11.71 -21.40 -24.31
C ALA A 29 10.41 -20.73 -23.83
N LEU A 30 10.23 -19.44 -24.14
CA LEU A 30 8.98 -18.69 -23.94
C LEU A 30 8.23 -18.58 -25.28
N LEU A 31 7.08 -19.24 -25.36
CA LEU A 31 6.22 -19.22 -26.54
C LEU A 31 4.93 -18.44 -26.23
N VAL A 32 4.79 -17.25 -26.80
CA VAL A 32 3.59 -16.42 -26.69
C VAL A 32 2.80 -16.48 -28.00
N LEU A 33 1.55 -16.93 -27.97
CA LEU A 33 0.68 -17.08 -29.14
C LEU A 33 -0.74 -16.63 -28.79
N ASN A 34 -0.84 -15.40 -28.28
CA ASN A 34 -2.10 -14.85 -27.82
C ASN A 34 -2.94 -14.35 -29.00
N ASP A 35 -4.27 -14.46 -28.91
CA ASP A 35 -5.22 -13.92 -29.90
C ASP A 35 -4.97 -14.41 -31.34
N CYS A 36 -4.51 -15.66 -31.47
CA CYS A 36 -4.13 -16.26 -32.75
C CYS A 36 -5.25 -17.15 -33.32
N ASP A 37 -6.45 -17.10 -32.75
CA ASP A 37 -7.59 -17.96 -33.11
C ASP A 37 -7.29 -19.47 -33.03
N ILE A 38 -6.29 -19.88 -32.23
CA ILE A 38 -5.86 -21.28 -32.14
C ILE A 38 -6.99 -22.12 -31.55
N ALA A 39 -7.42 -23.14 -32.26
CA ALA A 39 -8.47 -24.06 -31.78
C ALA A 39 -7.97 -25.49 -31.60
N THR A 40 -6.86 -25.86 -32.25
CA THR A 40 -6.31 -27.22 -32.24
C THR A 40 -4.79 -27.23 -32.05
N ALA A 41 -4.22 -28.37 -31.65
CA ALA A 41 -2.81 -28.64 -31.50
C ALA A 41 -2.12 -28.71 -32.87
N GLY A 42 -2.74 -29.37 -33.85
CA GLY A 42 -2.15 -29.64 -35.17
C GLY A 42 -1.33 -30.92 -35.18
N GLU A 43 -0.41 -31.05 -36.15
CA GLU A 43 0.35 -32.28 -36.38
C GLU A 43 1.31 -32.61 -35.21
N ARG A 44 1.20 -33.85 -34.71
CA ARG A 44 1.94 -34.34 -33.52
C ARG A 44 3.46 -34.28 -33.72
N GLU A 45 3.94 -34.79 -34.83
CA GLU A 45 5.36 -34.89 -35.16
C GLU A 45 6.01 -33.51 -35.22
N ALA A 46 5.27 -32.54 -35.78
CA ALA A 46 5.68 -31.15 -35.82
C ALA A 46 5.76 -30.53 -34.42
N LEU A 47 4.79 -30.78 -33.53
CA LEU A 47 4.82 -30.29 -32.14
C LEU A 47 6.01 -30.85 -31.37
N VAL A 48 6.27 -32.16 -31.46
CA VAL A 48 7.41 -32.79 -30.77
C VAL A 48 8.73 -32.21 -31.28
N ALA A 49 8.89 -32.06 -32.60
CA ALA A 49 10.12 -31.54 -33.18
C ALA A 49 10.36 -30.06 -32.82
N LYS A 50 9.29 -29.26 -32.74
CA LYS A 50 9.36 -27.81 -32.60
C LYS A 50 9.33 -27.36 -31.13
N CYS A 51 8.60 -28.04 -30.24
CA CYS A 51 8.25 -27.53 -28.91
C CYS A 51 8.93 -28.24 -27.73
N ALA A 52 9.85 -29.19 -27.96
CA ALA A 52 10.49 -29.97 -26.90
C ALA A 52 11.28 -29.14 -25.86
N ALA A 53 11.67 -27.92 -26.20
CA ALA A 53 12.44 -27.02 -25.33
C ALA A 53 11.61 -25.90 -24.67
N VAL A 54 10.29 -25.85 -24.93
CA VAL A 54 9.40 -24.81 -24.37
C VAL A 54 9.24 -25.02 -22.86
N GLU A 55 9.43 -23.95 -22.10
CA GLU A 55 9.28 -23.89 -20.63
C GLU A 55 8.08 -23.02 -20.22
N GLU A 56 7.72 -22.03 -21.03
CA GLU A 56 6.59 -21.12 -20.77
C GLU A 56 5.72 -21.00 -22.02
N LEU A 57 4.42 -21.23 -21.88
CA LEU A 57 3.45 -21.18 -22.97
C LEU A 57 2.32 -20.21 -22.63
N ASP A 58 2.18 -19.15 -23.42
CA ASP A 58 1.04 -18.24 -23.33
C ASP A 58 0.14 -18.44 -24.56
N LEU A 59 -1.06 -18.95 -24.30
CA LEU A 59 -2.13 -19.19 -25.26
C LEU A 59 -3.38 -18.41 -24.89
N ALA A 60 -3.23 -17.28 -24.20
CA ALA A 60 -4.36 -16.47 -23.80
C ALA A 60 -5.18 -16.00 -25.02
N LYS A 61 -6.51 -15.94 -24.85
CA LYS A 61 -7.46 -15.43 -25.85
C LYS A 61 -7.42 -16.23 -27.15
N ASN A 62 -7.39 -17.55 -27.05
CA ASN A 62 -7.54 -18.45 -28.19
C ASN A 62 -8.93 -19.11 -28.14
N LYS A 63 -9.15 -20.09 -29.02
CA LYS A 63 -10.43 -20.79 -29.18
C LYS A 63 -10.33 -22.24 -28.71
N LEU A 64 -9.44 -22.51 -27.76
CA LEU A 64 -9.33 -23.81 -27.12
C LEU A 64 -10.55 -23.99 -26.20
N ASN A 65 -11.33 -25.02 -26.47
CA ASN A 65 -12.56 -25.33 -25.75
C ASN A 65 -12.56 -26.74 -25.12
N GLU A 66 -11.63 -27.61 -25.56
CA GLU A 66 -11.57 -29.01 -25.15
C GLU A 66 -10.19 -29.35 -24.59
N TRP A 67 -10.15 -29.95 -23.40
CA TRP A 67 -8.87 -30.37 -22.81
C TRP A 67 -8.14 -31.47 -23.55
N PRO A 68 -8.76 -32.45 -24.21
CA PRO A 68 -8.02 -33.37 -25.08
C PRO A 68 -7.10 -32.65 -26.06
N GLU A 69 -7.54 -31.50 -26.55
CA GLU A 69 -6.77 -30.70 -27.50
C GLU A 69 -5.62 -29.94 -26.83
N VAL A 70 -5.89 -29.33 -25.68
CA VAL A 70 -4.82 -28.76 -24.84
C VAL A 70 -3.85 -29.86 -24.40
N LEU A 71 -4.35 -31.07 -24.12
CA LEU A 71 -3.60 -32.28 -23.74
C LEU A 71 -2.63 -32.68 -24.84
N CYS A 72 -3.13 -32.71 -26.08
CA CYS A 72 -2.32 -32.87 -27.27
C CYS A 72 -1.20 -31.82 -27.37
N ILE A 73 -1.43 -30.58 -26.95
CA ILE A 73 -0.39 -29.54 -26.92
C ILE A 73 0.64 -29.80 -25.82
N LEU A 74 0.23 -29.82 -24.54
CA LEU A 74 1.23 -29.77 -23.46
C LEU A 74 1.95 -31.12 -23.25
N GLN A 75 1.37 -32.27 -23.64
CA GLN A 75 2.06 -33.57 -23.54
C GLN A 75 3.35 -33.64 -24.39
N HIS A 76 3.46 -32.77 -25.41
CA HIS A 76 4.63 -32.69 -26.29
C HIS A 76 5.63 -31.60 -25.87
N MET A 77 5.43 -30.99 -24.69
CA MET A 77 6.31 -29.97 -24.08
C MET A 77 6.82 -30.45 -22.72
N PRO A 78 7.80 -31.38 -22.67
CA PRO A 78 8.21 -32.06 -21.45
C PRO A 78 8.91 -31.19 -20.40
N ARG A 79 9.22 -29.93 -20.73
CA ARG A 79 9.90 -28.97 -19.83
C ARG A 79 8.99 -27.83 -19.37
N LEU A 80 7.70 -27.90 -19.71
CA LEU A 80 6.75 -26.83 -19.47
C LEU A 80 6.50 -26.63 -17.97
N LYS A 81 6.73 -25.39 -17.51
CA LYS A 81 6.58 -24.98 -16.10
C LYS A 81 5.45 -23.98 -15.90
N PHE A 82 5.15 -23.20 -16.95
CA PHE A 82 4.14 -22.14 -16.93
C PHE A 82 3.22 -22.28 -18.15
N VAL A 83 1.91 -22.24 -17.91
CA VAL A 83 0.91 -22.16 -18.98
C VAL A 83 -0.13 -21.11 -18.64
N ASN A 84 -0.33 -20.17 -19.57
CA ASN A 84 -1.43 -19.23 -19.53
C ASN A 84 -2.49 -19.61 -20.56
N LEU A 85 -3.66 -20.02 -20.07
CA LEU A 85 -4.82 -20.38 -20.91
C LEU A 85 -5.97 -19.38 -20.73
N SER A 86 -5.70 -18.19 -20.16
CA SER A 86 -6.73 -17.18 -19.88
C SER A 86 -7.58 -16.88 -21.12
N PHE A 87 -8.86 -16.60 -20.95
CA PHE A 87 -9.78 -16.32 -22.06
C PHE A 87 -9.96 -17.48 -23.09
N ASN A 88 -9.79 -18.73 -22.65
CA ASN A 88 -10.24 -19.94 -23.36
C ASN A 88 -11.42 -20.59 -22.60
N LEU A 89 -12.28 -21.37 -23.28
CA LEU A 89 -13.50 -21.97 -22.70
C LEU A 89 -13.27 -23.44 -22.28
N LEU A 90 -12.42 -23.68 -21.29
CA LEU A 90 -11.87 -25.01 -20.98
C LEU A 90 -12.62 -25.81 -19.86
N THR A 91 -12.62 -27.15 -19.92
CA THR A 91 -13.23 -28.13 -18.96
C THR A 91 -12.32 -29.27 -18.42
N THR A 92 -11.76 -29.20 -17.21
CA THR A 92 -10.84 -30.21 -16.57
C THR A 92 -9.58 -30.82 -17.27
N PRO A 93 -8.36 -30.53 -16.77
CA PRO A 93 -7.08 -31.17 -17.16
C PRO A 93 -6.46 -32.21 -16.21
N ILE A 94 -5.40 -32.89 -16.71
CA ILE A 94 -4.51 -33.84 -16.00
C ILE A 94 -3.03 -33.57 -16.38
N TRP A 95 -2.22 -32.84 -15.57
CA TRP A 95 -0.75 -32.76 -15.75
C TRP A 95 0.06 -32.62 -14.45
N GLN A 96 0.60 -33.72 -13.96
CA GLN A 96 1.15 -33.82 -12.61
C GLN A 96 2.38 -32.95 -12.27
N GLN A 97 3.07 -32.37 -13.26
CA GLN A 97 4.30 -31.56 -13.04
C GLN A 97 4.09 -30.04 -13.05
N LEU A 98 2.88 -29.57 -13.35
CA LEU A 98 2.60 -28.14 -13.49
C LEU A 98 2.73 -27.43 -12.14
N ARG A 99 3.47 -26.30 -12.11
CA ARG A 99 3.67 -25.48 -10.90
C ARG A 99 2.83 -24.21 -10.90
N ASN A 100 2.67 -23.58 -12.06
CA ASN A 100 1.95 -22.32 -12.19
C ASN A 100 0.85 -22.47 -13.24
N LEU A 101 -0.38 -22.16 -12.86
CA LEU A 101 -1.55 -22.27 -13.72
C LEU A 101 -2.40 -21.01 -13.68
N VAL A 102 -2.64 -20.43 -14.86
CA VAL A 102 -3.48 -19.23 -15.02
C VAL A 102 -4.76 -19.57 -15.79
N LEU A 103 -5.91 -19.43 -15.13
CA LEU A 103 -7.25 -19.73 -15.65
C LEU A 103 -8.21 -18.55 -15.48
N ASN A 104 -7.71 -17.32 -15.66
CA ASN A 104 -8.51 -16.12 -15.50
C ASN A 104 -9.54 -16.00 -16.64
N SER A 105 -10.77 -15.60 -16.31
CA SER A 105 -11.85 -15.40 -17.29
C SER A 105 -12.08 -16.58 -18.24
N THR A 106 -12.04 -17.80 -17.67
CA THR A 106 -12.30 -19.06 -18.37
C THR A 106 -13.69 -19.61 -18.09
N LYS A 107 -14.38 -19.10 -17.05
CA LYS A 107 -15.68 -19.60 -16.54
C LYS A 107 -15.63 -21.07 -16.09
N ILE A 108 -14.44 -21.58 -15.76
CA ILE A 108 -14.27 -22.93 -15.24
C ILE A 108 -15.08 -23.10 -13.94
N ASN A 109 -15.83 -24.19 -13.79
CA ASN A 109 -16.60 -24.44 -12.56
C ASN A 109 -15.73 -25.04 -11.45
N TRP A 110 -16.21 -25.01 -10.21
CA TRP A 110 -15.46 -25.50 -9.06
C TRP A 110 -15.23 -27.01 -9.08
N GLU A 111 -16.18 -27.78 -9.61
CA GLU A 111 -16.03 -29.23 -9.80
C GLU A 111 -14.80 -29.52 -10.67
N SER A 112 -14.61 -28.71 -11.71
CA SER A 112 -13.46 -28.81 -12.58
C SER A 112 -12.17 -28.38 -11.90
N VAL A 113 -12.22 -27.32 -11.10
CA VAL A 113 -11.07 -26.87 -10.30
C VAL A 113 -10.66 -27.96 -9.31
N GLN A 114 -11.61 -28.62 -8.64
CA GLN A 114 -11.33 -29.72 -7.71
C GLN A 114 -10.67 -30.90 -8.41
N GLU A 115 -11.28 -31.40 -9.49
CA GLU A 115 -10.73 -32.53 -10.25
C GLU A 115 -9.32 -32.23 -10.75
N MET A 116 -9.07 -30.99 -11.18
CA MET A 116 -7.74 -30.54 -11.55
C MET A 116 -6.77 -30.58 -10.38
N LEU A 117 -7.14 -30.02 -9.22
CA LEU A 117 -6.28 -30.01 -8.02
C LEU A 117 -5.92 -31.44 -7.58
N ASP A 118 -6.82 -32.42 -7.74
CA ASP A 118 -6.57 -33.83 -7.45
C ASP A 118 -5.46 -34.43 -8.35
N HIS A 119 -5.24 -33.87 -9.55
CA HIS A 119 -4.26 -34.34 -10.54
C HIS A 119 -3.02 -33.45 -10.68
N LEU A 120 -2.91 -32.34 -9.94
CA LEU A 120 -1.81 -31.38 -10.01
C LEU A 120 -1.03 -31.24 -8.67
N PRO A 121 -0.46 -32.33 -8.11
CA PRO A 121 0.12 -32.30 -6.77
C PRO A 121 1.32 -31.35 -6.59
N CYS A 122 1.95 -30.92 -7.69
CA CYS A 122 3.08 -29.99 -7.70
C CYS A 122 2.68 -28.53 -7.90
N LEU A 123 1.38 -28.20 -7.95
CA LEU A 123 0.92 -26.84 -8.21
C LEU A 123 1.21 -25.91 -7.03
N GLU A 124 1.90 -24.80 -7.30
CA GLU A 124 2.35 -23.80 -6.33
C GLU A 124 1.61 -22.46 -6.51
N GLU A 125 1.19 -22.12 -7.72
CA GLU A 125 0.55 -20.85 -8.05
C GLU A 125 -0.68 -21.07 -8.95
N LEU A 126 -1.84 -20.60 -8.50
CA LEU A 126 -3.10 -20.76 -9.21
C LEU A 126 -3.83 -19.41 -9.33
N HIS A 127 -4.24 -19.08 -10.57
CA HIS A 127 -5.02 -17.89 -10.86
C HIS A 127 -6.41 -18.26 -11.37
N LEU A 128 -7.42 -17.79 -10.65
CA LEU A 128 -8.84 -18.01 -10.87
C LEU A 128 -9.62 -16.68 -10.81
N SER A 129 -9.00 -15.61 -11.29
CA SER A 129 -9.58 -14.25 -11.30
C SER A 129 -10.61 -14.09 -12.43
N LEU A 130 -11.60 -13.22 -12.23
CA LEU A 130 -12.60 -12.86 -13.25
C LEU A 130 -13.42 -14.05 -13.79
N ASN A 131 -13.76 -15.03 -12.95
CA ASN A 131 -14.50 -16.24 -13.31
C ASN A 131 -15.96 -16.25 -12.79
N ASP A 132 -16.46 -15.09 -12.35
CA ASP A 132 -17.83 -14.91 -11.84
C ASP A 132 -18.16 -15.77 -10.59
N TYR A 133 -17.16 -16.11 -9.77
CA TYR A 133 -17.39 -16.85 -8.52
C TYR A 133 -17.98 -15.98 -7.41
N ASP A 134 -19.19 -16.29 -6.97
CA ASP A 134 -19.83 -15.67 -5.80
C ASP A 134 -19.59 -16.46 -4.49
N HIS A 135 -19.32 -17.76 -4.60
CA HIS A 135 -19.02 -18.68 -3.50
C HIS A 135 -17.82 -19.57 -3.83
N VAL A 136 -17.16 -20.09 -2.80
CA VAL A 136 -16.04 -21.04 -2.92
C VAL A 136 -16.54 -22.46 -2.61
N LYS A 137 -16.41 -23.35 -3.60
CA LYS A 137 -16.75 -24.78 -3.49
C LYS A 137 -15.52 -25.64 -3.66
N LEU A 138 -14.53 -25.45 -2.80
CA LEU A 138 -13.37 -26.34 -2.65
C LEU A 138 -13.69 -27.32 -1.50
N CYS A 139 -13.86 -28.60 -1.80
CA CYS A 139 -14.29 -29.73 -0.95
C CYS A 139 -15.76 -30.18 -1.08
N LYS A 140 -15.96 -31.51 -1.10
CA LYS A 140 -17.27 -32.19 -1.12
C LYS A 140 -17.77 -32.57 0.28
N ILE A 141 -16.88 -32.62 1.28
CA ILE A 141 -17.16 -33.00 2.67
C ILE A 141 -16.35 -32.07 3.57
N ASP A 142 -16.98 -31.59 4.65
CA ASP A 142 -16.43 -30.74 5.73
C ASP A 142 -15.06 -30.10 5.44
N TYR A 143 -15.07 -28.81 5.07
CA TYR A 143 -13.89 -28.05 4.65
C TYR A 143 -12.77 -27.99 5.72
N LYS A 144 -13.07 -28.36 6.97
CA LYS A 144 -12.08 -28.43 8.05
C LYS A 144 -11.29 -29.73 8.08
N GLU A 145 -11.82 -30.84 7.55
CA GLU A 145 -11.29 -32.16 7.91
C GLU A 145 -10.55 -32.92 6.81
N LYS A 146 -10.84 -32.82 5.50
CA LYS A 146 -10.38 -33.92 4.60
C LYS A 146 -9.77 -33.70 3.21
N HIS A 147 -9.62 -32.49 2.66
CA HIS A 147 -8.84 -32.34 1.41
C HIS A 147 -8.04 -31.04 1.41
N LYS A 148 -6.73 -31.17 1.65
CA LYS A 148 -5.79 -30.04 1.62
C LYS A 148 -4.84 -30.22 0.45
N HIS A 149 -4.73 -29.20 -0.39
CA HIS A 149 -3.73 -29.15 -1.43
C HIS A 149 -2.49 -28.44 -0.89
N ASP A 150 -1.55 -29.22 -0.36
CA ASP A 150 -0.40 -28.71 0.39
C ASP A 150 0.63 -27.96 -0.47
N GLY A 151 0.55 -28.04 -1.81
CA GLY A 151 1.48 -27.40 -2.74
C GLY A 151 1.24 -25.90 -2.96
N ILE A 152 0.00 -25.42 -2.87
CA ILE A 152 -0.32 -24.04 -3.27
C ILE A 152 0.25 -23.04 -2.27
N ARG A 153 0.99 -22.06 -2.79
CA ARG A 153 1.61 -20.95 -2.06
C ARG A 153 1.03 -19.60 -2.48
N LYS A 154 0.53 -19.47 -3.71
CA LYS A 154 -0.02 -18.23 -4.23
C LYS A 154 -1.36 -18.47 -4.91
N PHE A 155 -2.35 -17.67 -4.56
CA PHE A 155 -3.70 -17.78 -5.09
C PHE A 155 -4.24 -16.42 -5.50
N HIS A 156 -4.65 -16.29 -6.76
CA HIS A 156 -5.17 -15.07 -7.33
C HIS A 156 -6.66 -15.23 -7.67
N PHE A 157 -7.50 -14.48 -6.97
CA PHE A 157 -8.96 -14.59 -7.00
C PHE A 157 -9.64 -13.23 -7.23
N THR A 158 -8.95 -12.33 -7.92
CA THR A 158 -9.34 -10.92 -8.11
C THR A 158 -10.55 -10.79 -9.06
N GLY A 159 -11.43 -9.82 -8.79
CA GLY A 159 -12.56 -9.50 -9.66
C GLY A 159 -13.64 -10.57 -9.71
N ASN A 160 -13.75 -11.41 -8.68
CA ASN A 160 -14.86 -12.35 -8.52
C ASN A 160 -15.95 -11.70 -7.63
N PRO A 161 -17.25 -11.92 -7.89
CA PRO A 161 -18.36 -11.32 -7.12
C PRO A 161 -18.55 -11.88 -5.70
N VAL A 162 -17.53 -12.51 -5.11
CA VAL A 162 -17.53 -13.00 -3.73
C VAL A 162 -17.59 -11.83 -2.74
N SER A 163 -18.59 -11.83 -1.87
CA SER A 163 -18.86 -10.73 -0.93
C SER A 163 -18.60 -11.09 0.54
N ASN A 164 -18.49 -12.39 0.85
CA ASN A 164 -18.37 -12.87 2.23
C ASN A 164 -16.97 -13.44 2.50
N TRP A 165 -16.29 -12.93 3.53
CA TRP A 165 -14.97 -13.41 3.95
C TRP A 165 -14.97 -14.88 4.38
N LYS A 166 -16.10 -15.41 4.86
CA LYS A 166 -16.25 -16.84 5.19
C LYS A 166 -16.01 -17.74 3.98
N GLU A 167 -16.39 -17.30 2.78
CA GLU A 167 -16.09 -18.02 1.54
C GLU A 167 -14.59 -17.99 1.24
N ILE A 168 -13.95 -16.85 1.46
CA ILE A 168 -12.49 -16.73 1.32
C ILE A 168 -11.75 -17.63 2.31
N CYS A 169 -12.23 -17.77 3.56
CA CYS A 169 -11.64 -18.68 4.54
C CYS A 169 -11.58 -20.13 4.06
N LYS A 170 -12.52 -20.59 3.22
CA LYS A 170 -12.48 -21.94 2.62
C LYS A 170 -11.25 -22.15 1.75
N ILE A 171 -10.74 -21.10 1.09
CA ILE A 171 -9.49 -21.13 0.33
C ILE A 171 -8.31 -21.40 1.28
N GLY A 172 -8.27 -20.71 2.43
CA GLY A 172 -7.22 -20.91 3.43
C GLY A 172 -7.21 -22.33 4.00
N TYR A 173 -8.37 -22.90 4.29
CA TYR A 173 -8.48 -24.29 4.71
C TYR A 173 -8.08 -25.30 3.62
N ALA A 174 -8.44 -25.03 2.36
CA ALA A 174 -8.04 -25.86 1.22
C ALA A 174 -6.53 -25.78 0.94
N PHE A 175 -5.91 -24.62 1.18
CA PHE A 175 -4.50 -24.33 0.88
C PHE A 175 -3.76 -23.90 2.16
N PRO A 176 -3.42 -24.84 3.08
CA PRO A 176 -2.89 -24.52 4.41
C PRO A 176 -1.53 -23.80 4.39
N ASN A 177 -0.77 -23.94 3.30
CA ASN A 177 0.54 -23.32 3.11
C ASN A 177 0.49 -22.03 2.29
N LEU A 178 -0.69 -21.44 2.09
CA LEU A 178 -0.85 -20.23 1.28
C LEU A 178 -0.08 -19.03 1.88
N GLU A 179 0.83 -18.46 1.09
CA GLU A 179 1.67 -17.32 1.48
C GLU A 179 1.19 -16.00 0.86
N SER A 180 0.54 -16.05 -0.31
CA SER A 180 0.05 -14.87 -1.02
C SER A 180 -1.38 -15.08 -1.51
N LEU A 181 -2.27 -14.16 -1.12
CA LEU A 181 -3.67 -14.16 -1.52
C LEU A 181 -4.04 -12.82 -2.18
N GLY A 182 -4.50 -12.88 -3.43
CA GLY A 182 -5.07 -11.74 -4.14
C GLY A 182 -6.58 -11.82 -4.23
N VAL A 183 -7.28 -10.93 -3.53
CA VAL A 183 -8.76 -10.83 -3.51
C VAL A 183 -9.19 -9.38 -3.77
N ALA A 184 -8.49 -8.73 -4.70
CA ALA A 184 -8.82 -7.38 -5.11
C ALA A 184 -10.09 -7.35 -5.97
N ASP A 185 -10.76 -6.21 -6.04
CA ASP A 185 -11.97 -5.99 -6.84
C ASP A 185 -13.10 -7.00 -6.54
N CYS A 186 -13.12 -7.55 -5.32
CA CYS A 186 -14.20 -8.39 -4.81
C CYS A 186 -15.09 -7.55 -3.86
N PRO A 187 -16.43 -7.69 -3.89
CA PRO A 187 -17.35 -6.90 -3.06
C PRO A 187 -17.37 -7.28 -1.57
N ILE A 188 -16.20 -7.58 -0.98
CA ILE A 188 -16.03 -7.97 0.42
C ILE A 188 -16.23 -6.74 1.31
N MET A 189 -17.26 -6.77 2.14
CA MET A 189 -17.62 -5.64 3.02
C MET A 189 -17.00 -5.73 4.41
N SER A 190 -16.67 -6.93 4.87
CA SER A 190 -16.15 -7.17 6.22
C SER A 190 -15.32 -8.44 6.27
N LEU A 191 -14.33 -8.45 7.17
CA LEU A 191 -13.54 -9.65 7.50
C LEU A 191 -14.13 -10.44 8.67
N ASP A 192 -15.20 -9.93 9.29
CA ASP A 192 -15.91 -10.60 10.36
C ASP A 192 -16.84 -11.70 9.82
N ILE A 193 -16.53 -12.95 10.16
CA ILE A 193 -17.31 -14.11 9.74
C ILE A 193 -18.61 -14.31 10.54
N ASN A 194 -18.78 -13.59 11.66
CA ASN A 194 -19.91 -13.72 12.58
C ASN A 194 -20.94 -12.60 12.44
N ARG A 195 -20.70 -11.61 11.56
CA ARG A 195 -21.51 -10.38 11.44
C ARG A 195 -22.98 -10.60 11.07
N ASN A 196 -23.35 -11.77 10.54
CA ASN A 196 -24.68 -12.05 10.00
C ASN A 196 -25.44 -13.19 10.72
N PHE A 197 -24.93 -13.71 11.84
CA PHE A 197 -25.61 -14.77 12.61
C PHE A 197 -25.94 -14.26 14.01
N GLU A 198 -27.20 -14.43 14.42
CA GLU A 198 -27.57 -14.36 15.83
C GLU A 198 -26.68 -15.37 16.58
N ARG A 199 -25.86 -14.88 17.52
CA ARG A 199 -24.98 -15.73 18.34
C ARG A 199 -25.84 -16.81 19.00
N SER A 200 -25.77 -18.04 18.49
CA SER A 200 -26.26 -19.21 19.22
C SER A 200 -25.22 -19.51 20.30
N GLU A 201 -25.64 -19.64 21.55
CA GLU A 201 -24.80 -19.91 22.74
C GLU A 201 -24.02 -21.24 22.70
N SER A 202 -23.98 -21.92 21.55
CA SER A 202 -23.44 -23.26 21.35
C SER A 202 -22.29 -23.34 20.33
N GLU A 203 -21.90 -22.25 19.68
CA GLU A 203 -20.73 -22.25 18.81
C GLU A 203 -19.45 -21.98 19.61
N CYS A 204 -18.53 -22.94 19.57
CA CYS A 204 -17.27 -22.93 20.29
C CYS A 204 -16.45 -21.70 19.88
N GLU A 205 -15.78 -21.04 20.83
CA GLU A 205 -14.89 -19.86 20.63
C GLU A 205 -13.70 -20.10 19.67
N SER A 206 -13.64 -21.23 18.96
CA SER A 206 -12.51 -21.70 18.18
C SER A 206 -12.51 -21.31 16.71
N ASP A 207 -13.57 -20.70 16.17
CA ASP A 207 -13.63 -20.33 14.75
C ASP A 207 -13.16 -18.89 14.56
N SER A 208 -11.85 -18.67 14.62
CA SER A 208 -11.24 -17.42 14.19
C SER A 208 -11.03 -17.46 12.68
N PRO A 209 -11.44 -16.45 11.89
CA PRO A 209 -11.16 -16.43 10.45
C PRO A 209 -9.66 -16.49 10.13
N HIS A 210 -8.82 -16.13 11.10
CA HIS A 210 -7.37 -16.13 11.00
C HIS A 210 -6.75 -17.54 11.10
N ASP A 211 -7.49 -18.54 11.62
CA ASP A 211 -7.04 -19.93 11.66
C ASP A 211 -6.87 -20.53 10.26
N SER A 212 -7.63 -20.03 9.28
CA SER A 212 -7.56 -20.48 7.89
C SER A 212 -6.27 -20.03 7.18
N PHE A 213 -5.58 -19.01 7.67
CA PHE A 213 -4.47 -18.35 6.95
C PHE A 213 -3.22 -18.16 7.83
N ARG A 214 -2.70 -19.26 8.38
CA ARG A 214 -1.55 -19.23 9.30
C ARG A 214 -0.23 -18.81 8.63
N GLN A 215 -0.05 -19.15 7.36
CA GLN A 215 1.19 -18.87 6.61
C GLN A 215 1.08 -17.65 5.69
N LEU A 216 -0.05 -16.94 5.71
CA LEU A 216 -0.32 -15.84 4.79
C LEU A 216 0.57 -14.64 5.12
N LYS A 217 1.43 -14.26 4.17
CA LYS A 217 2.37 -13.13 4.26
C LYS A 217 1.86 -11.92 3.51
N ILE A 218 1.31 -12.14 2.31
CA ILE A 218 0.87 -11.09 1.40
C ILE A 218 -0.64 -11.19 1.19
N LEU A 219 -1.36 -10.11 1.49
CA LEU A 219 -2.79 -9.99 1.25
C LEU A 219 -3.11 -8.74 0.44
N ASN A 220 -3.75 -8.94 -0.72
CA ASN A 220 -4.23 -7.84 -1.54
C ASN A 220 -5.77 -7.76 -1.49
N LEU A 221 -6.26 -6.70 -0.84
CA LEU A 221 -7.66 -6.34 -0.64
C LEU A 221 -8.02 -5.03 -1.36
N ASN A 222 -7.24 -4.63 -2.37
CA ASN A 222 -7.54 -3.42 -3.14
C ASN A 222 -8.96 -3.45 -3.71
N SER A 223 -9.63 -2.30 -3.73
CA SER A 223 -10.97 -2.10 -4.27
C SER A 223 -12.05 -3.00 -3.64
N THR A 224 -11.81 -3.54 -2.45
CA THR A 224 -12.86 -4.20 -1.67
C THR A 224 -13.82 -3.17 -1.06
N GLN A 225 -14.92 -3.61 -0.48
CA GLN A 225 -15.93 -2.73 0.13
C GLN A 225 -15.71 -2.51 1.64
N ILE A 226 -14.49 -2.74 2.12
CA ILE A 226 -14.11 -2.50 3.51
C ILE A 226 -14.24 -1.01 3.84
N SER A 227 -15.01 -0.70 4.89
CA SER A 227 -15.36 0.67 5.26
C SER A 227 -15.08 1.02 6.73
N THR A 228 -14.61 0.07 7.53
CA THR A 228 -14.40 0.26 8.97
C THR A 228 -12.96 0.01 9.39
N TRP A 229 -12.50 0.70 10.45
CA TRP A 229 -11.21 0.43 11.07
C TRP A 229 -11.18 -0.91 11.82
N ASP A 230 -12.32 -1.39 12.33
CA ASP A 230 -12.36 -2.70 12.99
C ASP A 230 -11.99 -3.84 12.03
N ASP A 231 -12.38 -3.75 10.75
CA ASP A 231 -11.95 -4.71 9.72
C ASP A 231 -10.43 -4.65 9.50
N ILE A 232 -9.83 -3.46 9.58
CA ILE A 232 -8.37 -3.30 9.49
C ILE A 232 -7.70 -3.94 10.72
N GLU A 233 -8.21 -3.71 11.91
CA GLU A 233 -7.63 -4.26 13.15
C GLU A 233 -7.72 -5.80 13.16
N ARG A 234 -8.73 -6.41 12.54
CA ARG A 234 -8.77 -7.86 12.32
C ARG A 234 -7.57 -8.37 11.53
N LEU A 235 -6.99 -7.59 10.61
CA LEU A 235 -5.78 -8.01 9.88
C LEU A 235 -4.56 -8.21 10.79
N SER A 236 -4.51 -7.54 11.95
CA SER A 236 -3.42 -7.72 12.93
C SER A 236 -3.35 -9.12 13.52
N ARG A 237 -4.46 -9.87 13.48
CA ARG A 237 -4.60 -11.22 14.02
C ARG A 237 -4.03 -12.31 13.10
N PHE A 238 -3.65 -11.98 11.86
CA PHE A 238 -2.97 -12.92 10.99
C PHE A 238 -1.51 -13.08 11.46
N PRO A 239 -1.07 -14.29 11.82
CA PRO A 239 0.20 -14.46 12.53
C PRO A 239 1.44 -14.16 11.69
N SER A 240 1.35 -14.33 10.36
CA SER A 240 2.48 -14.20 9.44
C SER A 240 2.36 -13.01 8.47
N LEU A 241 1.32 -12.18 8.60
CA LEU A 241 0.99 -11.16 7.60
C LEU A 241 1.97 -9.99 7.66
N ASN A 242 2.73 -9.80 6.58
CA ASN A 242 3.78 -8.79 6.48
C ASN A 242 3.51 -7.72 5.42
N CYS A 243 2.65 -7.99 4.44
CA CYS A 243 2.38 -7.08 3.34
C CYS A 243 0.88 -7.01 3.07
N VAL A 244 0.34 -5.81 3.10
CA VAL A 244 -1.08 -5.55 2.88
C VAL A 244 -1.27 -4.50 1.80
N ARG A 245 -2.22 -4.75 0.90
CA ARG A 245 -2.70 -3.76 -0.07
C ARG A 245 -4.19 -3.51 0.15
N LEU A 246 -4.56 -2.25 0.34
CA LEU A 246 -5.91 -1.82 0.72
C LEU A 246 -6.38 -0.58 -0.06
N GLN A 247 -5.77 -0.23 -1.19
CA GLN A 247 -6.16 0.95 -1.97
C GLN A 247 -7.59 0.80 -2.53
N GLY A 248 -8.30 1.90 -2.76
CA GLY A 248 -9.63 1.86 -3.41
C GLY A 248 -10.80 1.41 -2.53
N CYS A 249 -10.58 1.16 -1.23
CA CYS A 249 -11.65 0.82 -0.30
C CYS A 249 -12.50 2.04 0.12
N PRO A 250 -13.81 1.87 0.41
CA PRO A 250 -14.68 2.92 0.96
C PRO A 250 -14.16 3.59 2.24
N LEU A 251 -13.34 2.89 3.03
CA LEU A 251 -12.65 3.44 4.21
C LEU A 251 -11.91 4.76 3.92
N TRP A 252 -11.47 4.98 2.67
CA TRP A 252 -10.72 6.16 2.25
C TRP A 252 -11.57 7.29 1.65
N LYS A 253 -12.89 7.10 1.54
CA LYS A 253 -13.79 8.08 0.93
C LYS A 253 -14.00 9.31 1.80
N SER A 254 -13.79 9.22 3.11
CA SER A 254 -13.81 10.41 3.96
C SER A 254 -12.58 11.28 3.66
N ASN A 255 -12.79 12.59 3.55
CA ASN A 255 -11.70 13.57 3.49
C ASN A 255 -11.16 13.91 4.88
N GLU A 256 -11.42 13.05 5.87
CA GLU A 256 -10.99 13.24 7.26
C GLU A 256 -9.47 13.14 7.40
N TYR A 257 -8.83 12.32 6.57
CA TYR A 257 -7.40 12.01 6.68
C TYR A 257 -6.68 12.26 5.37
N THR A 258 -5.51 12.89 5.45
CA THR A 258 -4.49 12.93 4.40
C THR A 258 -3.91 11.53 4.14
N GLU A 259 -3.22 11.36 3.01
CA GLU A 259 -2.54 10.09 2.70
C GLU A 259 -1.49 9.71 3.77
N HIS A 260 -0.77 10.71 4.30
CA HIS A 260 0.20 10.52 5.36
C HIS A 260 -0.45 10.01 6.65
N GLU A 261 -1.53 10.66 7.10
CA GLU A 261 -2.27 10.24 8.30
C GLU A 261 -2.87 8.84 8.12
N ARG A 262 -3.46 8.53 6.95
CA ARG A 262 -3.96 7.17 6.65
C ARG A 262 -2.87 6.13 6.79
N ARG A 263 -1.67 6.42 6.29
CA ARG A 263 -0.51 5.54 6.40
C ARG A 263 -0.09 5.36 7.86
N GLN A 264 0.07 6.45 8.63
CA GLN A 264 0.41 6.35 10.06
C GLN A 264 -0.64 5.54 10.85
N LEU A 265 -1.92 5.79 10.61
CA LEU A 265 -3.03 5.05 11.24
C LEU A 265 -3.01 3.55 10.89
N LEU A 266 -2.65 3.19 9.66
CA LEU A 266 -2.47 1.79 9.25
C LEU A 266 -1.26 1.14 9.92
N ILE A 267 -0.10 1.83 9.93
CA ILE A 267 1.13 1.33 10.54
C ILE A 267 0.93 1.03 12.02
N ALA A 268 0.31 1.95 12.75
CA ALA A 268 0.06 1.79 14.18
C ALA A 268 -0.90 0.64 14.49
N ARG A 269 -1.88 0.36 13.61
CA ARG A 269 -2.85 -0.72 13.77
C ARG A 269 -2.35 -2.10 13.37
N LEU A 270 -1.34 -2.17 12.51
CA LEU A 270 -0.86 -3.40 11.90
C LEU A 270 0.58 -3.68 12.35
N PRO A 271 0.79 -4.19 13.59
CA PRO A 271 2.11 -4.34 14.19
C PRO A 271 3.08 -5.19 13.37
N ASN A 272 2.58 -6.23 12.71
CA ASN A 272 3.40 -7.19 11.96
C ASN A 272 3.63 -6.80 10.48
N VAL A 273 2.90 -5.81 9.97
CA VAL A 273 2.94 -5.44 8.55
C VAL A 273 4.14 -4.56 8.27
N GLU A 274 5.09 -5.04 7.45
CA GLU A 274 6.30 -4.33 7.05
C GLU A 274 6.15 -3.53 5.74
N MET A 275 5.11 -3.80 4.94
CA MET A 275 4.89 -3.12 3.66
C MET A 275 3.41 -2.86 3.40
N LEU A 276 3.09 -1.61 3.04
CA LEU A 276 1.72 -1.17 2.72
C LEU A 276 1.65 -0.71 1.27
N ASN A 277 0.62 -1.18 0.55
CA ASN A 277 0.23 -0.70 -0.78
C ASN A 277 1.37 -0.73 -1.83
N GLY A 278 2.32 -1.66 -1.71
CA GLY A 278 3.48 -1.76 -2.61
C GLY A 278 4.50 -0.64 -2.47
N GLY A 279 4.41 0.19 -1.41
CA GLY A 279 5.39 1.22 -1.08
C GLY A 279 6.65 0.66 -0.42
N GLY A 280 7.53 1.55 0.04
CA GLY A 280 8.76 1.19 0.76
C GLY A 280 8.50 0.44 2.07
N ARG A 281 9.51 -0.31 2.53
CA ARG A 281 9.51 -1.01 3.82
C ARG A 281 9.33 0.01 4.95
N ILE A 282 8.48 -0.33 5.91
CA ILE A 282 8.23 0.48 7.09
C ILE A 282 9.43 0.36 8.02
N GLY A 283 10.14 1.46 8.21
CA GLY A 283 11.30 1.52 9.10
C GLY A 283 10.91 1.50 10.59
N PRO A 284 11.87 1.20 11.50
CA PRO A 284 11.61 1.25 12.94
C PRO A 284 11.20 2.66 13.40
N ASP A 285 11.88 3.70 12.93
CA ASP A 285 11.56 5.10 13.29
C ASP A 285 10.17 5.51 12.81
N GLU A 286 9.79 5.12 11.58
CA GLU A 286 8.46 5.38 11.02
C GLU A 286 7.37 4.67 11.83
N ARG A 287 7.63 3.43 12.28
CA ARG A 287 6.70 2.68 13.13
C ARG A 287 6.54 3.33 14.48
N GLU A 288 7.66 3.67 15.11
CA GLU A 288 7.67 4.31 16.42
C GLU A 288 6.93 5.66 16.40
N ASP A 289 7.16 6.48 15.37
CA ASP A 289 6.46 7.74 15.15
C ASP A 289 4.95 7.55 14.91
N ALA A 290 4.58 6.61 14.05
CA ALA A 290 3.18 6.29 13.77
C ALA A 290 2.44 5.82 15.03
N GLU A 291 3.06 4.95 15.84
CA GLU A 291 2.49 4.45 17.08
C GLU A 291 2.34 5.54 18.15
N ARG A 292 3.34 6.42 18.31
CA ARG A 292 3.21 7.57 19.22
C ARG A 292 2.16 8.57 18.74
N THR A 293 2.09 8.82 17.45
CA THR A 293 1.07 9.68 16.84
C THR A 293 -0.33 9.09 17.05
N PHE A 294 -0.47 7.77 16.96
CA PHE A 294 -1.72 7.07 17.25
C PHE A 294 -2.19 7.26 18.70
N ILE A 295 -1.27 7.16 19.67
CA ILE A 295 -1.58 7.45 21.08
C ILE A 295 -2.11 8.88 21.20
N ARG A 296 -1.39 9.86 20.62
CA ARG A 296 -1.81 11.27 20.67
C ARG A 296 -3.14 11.53 19.96
N TYR A 297 -3.45 10.79 18.91
CA TYR A 297 -4.71 10.92 18.18
C TYR A 297 -5.92 10.46 19.01
N TYR A 298 -5.74 9.45 19.88
CA TYR A 298 -6.81 8.85 20.69
C TYR A 298 -6.82 9.32 22.16
N MET A 299 -5.77 10.00 22.64
CA MET A 299 -5.66 10.39 24.05
C MET A 299 -6.78 11.33 24.49
N ASP A 300 -7.20 12.25 23.63
CA ASP A 300 -8.26 13.23 23.93
C ASP A 300 -9.66 12.75 23.53
N LYS A 301 -9.77 11.58 22.90
CA LYS A 301 -11.05 10.97 22.53
C LYS A 301 -11.70 10.26 23.73
N PRO A 302 -13.05 10.16 23.74
CA PRO A 302 -13.77 9.35 24.72
C PRO A 302 -13.23 7.92 24.79
N GLU A 303 -13.26 7.30 25.96
CA GLU A 303 -12.76 5.93 26.15
C GLU A 303 -13.49 4.90 25.26
N SER A 304 -14.77 5.15 24.95
CA SER A 304 -15.55 4.35 24.00
C SER A 304 -15.00 4.34 22.57
N ASP A 305 -14.25 5.38 22.20
CA ASP A 305 -13.74 5.57 20.84
C ASP A 305 -12.28 5.10 20.73
N ARG A 306 -11.68 4.65 21.83
CA ARG A 306 -10.28 4.18 21.86
C ARG A 306 -10.24 2.69 21.50
N PRO A 307 -9.57 2.31 20.40
CA PRO A 307 -9.45 0.90 20.02
C PRO A 307 -8.54 0.14 20.99
N GLU A 308 -8.66 -1.19 21.06
CA GLU A 308 -7.80 -2.04 21.91
C GLU A 308 -6.31 -1.74 21.70
N ARG A 309 -5.92 -1.51 20.44
CA ARG A 309 -4.56 -1.15 20.04
C ARG A 309 -4.02 0.10 20.75
N TYR A 310 -4.87 1.07 21.11
CA TYR A 310 -4.44 2.24 21.87
C TYR A 310 -3.85 1.84 23.23
N PHE A 311 -4.54 0.95 23.95
CA PHE A 311 -4.11 0.52 25.28
C PHE A 311 -2.81 -0.29 25.22
N GLU A 312 -2.67 -1.16 24.21
CA GLU A 312 -1.41 -1.88 23.93
C GLU A 312 -0.24 -0.91 23.71
N LEU A 313 -0.44 0.11 22.87
CA LEU A 313 0.60 1.09 22.55
C LEU A 313 0.98 1.94 23.76
N VAL A 314 0.03 2.28 24.64
CA VAL A 314 0.33 2.96 25.91
C VAL A 314 1.16 2.08 26.85
N GLN A 315 0.97 0.76 26.84
CA GLN A 315 1.83 -0.16 27.60
C GLN A 315 3.25 -0.25 27.02
N ILE A 316 3.40 -0.13 25.69
CA ILE A 316 4.70 -0.19 25.00
C ILE A 316 5.47 1.13 25.14
N HIS A 317 4.83 2.26 24.87
CA HIS A 317 5.47 3.59 24.75
C HIS A 317 5.32 4.46 25.99
N GLY A 318 4.49 4.04 26.96
CA GLY A 318 4.10 4.85 28.11
C GLY A 318 3.03 5.87 27.78
N ARG A 319 2.66 6.67 28.78
CA ARG A 319 1.75 7.81 28.61
C ARG A 319 2.53 8.99 28.04
N LEU A 320 2.11 9.47 26.87
CA LEU A 320 2.70 10.63 26.22
C LEU A 320 2.07 11.93 26.75
N ASP A 321 2.89 12.97 26.85
CA ASP A 321 2.38 14.32 27.12
C ASP A 321 1.73 14.91 25.85
N PRO A 322 0.70 15.77 26.02
CA PRO A 322 0.14 16.55 24.92
C PRO A 322 1.23 17.37 24.22
N LEU A 323 1.13 17.48 22.89
CA LEU A 323 2.04 18.36 22.13
C LEU A 323 1.74 19.83 22.50
N VAL A 324 2.76 20.54 22.98
CA VAL A 324 2.67 21.99 23.22
C VAL A 324 2.71 22.70 21.86
N HIS A 325 1.73 23.55 21.58
CA HIS A 325 1.74 24.38 20.38
C HIS A 325 2.80 25.49 20.54
N VAL A 326 3.99 25.28 19.96
CA VAL A 326 5.05 26.30 19.93
C VAL A 326 4.99 27.03 18.59
N ASP A 327 4.55 28.29 18.59
CA ASP A 327 4.62 29.15 17.41
C ASP A 327 6.04 29.68 17.25
N LEU A 328 6.82 29.06 16.36
CA LEU A 328 8.21 29.44 16.07
C LEU A 328 8.31 30.59 15.04
N ARG A 329 7.20 31.22 14.65
CA ARG A 329 7.25 32.37 13.73
C ARG A 329 7.95 33.55 14.40
N PRO A 330 8.90 34.23 13.71
CA PRO A 330 9.56 35.41 14.26
C PRO A 330 8.56 36.48 14.71
N GLU A 331 8.72 37.02 15.91
CA GLU A 331 7.83 38.05 16.45
C GLU A 331 7.81 39.28 15.53
N LYS A 332 6.64 39.61 14.96
CA LYS A 332 6.49 40.82 14.13
C LYS A 332 6.49 42.09 14.97
N ARG A 333 6.04 42.02 16.22
CA ARG A 333 5.92 43.17 17.11
C ARG A 333 6.60 42.88 18.45
N VAL A 334 7.58 43.70 18.79
CA VAL A 334 8.37 43.58 20.03
C VAL A 334 8.17 44.82 20.90
N LYS A 335 8.28 44.68 22.23
CA LYS A 335 8.20 45.81 23.18
C LYS A 335 9.59 46.34 23.46
N VAL A 336 9.86 47.57 23.04
CA VAL A 336 11.18 48.21 23.14
C VAL A 336 11.07 49.44 24.04
N THR A 337 12.08 49.65 24.88
CA THR A 337 12.24 50.87 25.69
C THR A 337 12.83 51.97 24.83
N PHE A 338 12.17 53.11 24.72
CA PHE A 338 12.70 54.28 24.04
C PHE A 338 13.15 55.31 25.05
N THR A 339 14.39 55.77 24.96
CA THR A 339 14.96 56.73 25.91
C THR A 339 15.44 57.97 25.17
N CYS A 340 14.98 59.15 25.60
CA CYS A 340 15.36 60.45 25.04
C CYS A 340 15.65 61.42 26.19
N GLY A 341 16.92 61.69 26.48
CA GLY A 341 17.33 62.48 27.64
C GLY A 341 16.89 61.82 28.96
N LEU A 342 16.02 62.49 29.72
CA LEU A 342 15.46 61.98 30.98
C LEU A 342 14.13 61.22 30.80
N ASN A 343 13.56 61.23 29.60
CA ASN A 343 12.27 60.58 29.32
C ASN A 343 12.50 59.16 28.81
N SER A 344 11.73 58.20 29.33
CA SER A 344 11.75 56.81 28.87
C SER A 344 10.32 56.26 28.76
N GLU A 345 10.03 55.53 27.68
CA GLU A 345 8.71 54.92 27.44
C GLU A 345 8.85 53.58 26.71
N VAL A 346 8.11 52.56 27.16
CA VAL A 346 8.03 51.26 26.47
C VAL A 346 6.95 51.30 25.40
N ARG A 347 7.31 51.03 24.14
CA ARG A 347 6.36 50.98 23.02
C ARG A 347 6.48 49.67 22.22
N SER A 348 5.35 49.25 21.63
CA SER A 348 5.32 48.13 20.70
C SER A 348 5.73 48.58 19.30
N VAL A 349 6.79 47.96 18.77
CA VAL A 349 7.42 48.28 17.48
C VAL A 349 7.25 47.12 16.51
N ASP A 350 6.90 47.43 15.28
CA ASP A 350 6.87 46.47 14.17
C ASP A 350 8.26 46.36 13.54
N VAL A 351 8.91 45.20 13.72
CA VAL A 351 10.31 45.01 13.31
C VAL A 351 10.51 44.98 11.79
N TYR A 352 9.44 44.89 11.00
CA TYR A 352 9.50 44.92 9.53
C TYR A 352 9.53 46.34 8.95
N ARG A 353 9.40 47.37 9.80
CA ARG A 353 9.51 48.78 9.38
C ARG A 353 10.96 49.22 9.26
N THR A 354 11.17 50.34 8.58
CA THR A 354 12.50 50.94 8.40
C THR A 354 12.90 51.83 9.57
N VAL A 355 14.19 52.12 9.71
CA VAL A 355 14.70 53.12 10.67
C VAL A 355 14.07 54.51 10.41
N SER A 356 13.87 54.89 9.15
CA SER A 356 13.16 56.13 8.78
C SER A 356 11.73 56.17 9.32
N ASP A 357 10.96 55.10 9.14
CA ASP A 357 9.60 55.02 9.66
C ASP A 357 9.56 55.11 11.18
N LEU A 358 10.55 54.52 11.85
CA LEU A 358 10.68 54.57 13.29
C LEU A 358 10.94 56.01 13.77
N LYS A 359 11.89 56.72 13.16
CA LYS A 359 12.18 58.13 13.50
C LYS A 359 10.93 59.02 13.37
N LEU A 360 10.17 58.88 12.29
CA LEU A 360 8.92 59.63 12.08
C LEU A 360 7.90 59.38 13.21
N LYS A 361 7.80 58.14 13.69
CA LYS A 361 6.88 57.80 14.80
C LYS A 361 7.36 58.29 16.17
N LEU A 362 8.63 58.62 16.31
CA LEU A 362 9.23 59.09 17.55
C LEU A 362 9.24 60.63 17.65
N GLU A 363 8.89 61.37 16.60
CA GLU A 363 8.89 62.86 16.61
C GLU A 363 8.10 63.45 17.78
N MET A 364 6.90 62.93 18.05
CA MET A 364 6.08 63.40 19.18
C MET A 364 6.69 63.05 20.54
N PHE A 365 7.43 61.95 20.65
CA PHE A 365 8.06 61.51 21.90
C PHE A 365 9.35 62.28 22.18
N ALA A 366 10.19 62.43 21.15
CA ALA A 366 11.48 63.12 21.25
C ALA A 366 11.33 64.64 21.33
N GLY A 367 10.25 65.21 20.77
CA GLY A 367 9.99 66.65 20.77
C GLY A 367 10.78 67.43 19.71
N TYR A 368 11.39 66.74 18.73
CA TYR A 368 12.08 67.35 17.59
C TYR A 368 11.94 66.51 16.31
N PRO A 369 12.14 67.11 15.11
CA PRO A 369 11.94 66.41 13.83
C PRO A 369 12.88 65.22 13.63
N ALA A 370 12.42 64.21 12.88
CA ALA A 370 13.16 62.99 12.55
C ALA A 370 14.53 63.26 11.89
N SER A 371 14.64 64.36 11.14
CA SER A 371 15.90 64.80 10.51
C SER A 371 17.00 65.19 11.51
N LYS A 372 16.62 65.51 12.75
CA LYS A 372 17.52 65.84 13.85
C LYS A 372 17.74 64.66 14.81
N MET A 373 17.25 63.46 14.51
CA MET A 373 17.41 62.29 15.37
C MET A 373 18.61 61.41 14.99
N ARG A 374 19.36 60.98 15.99
CA ARG A 374 20.25 59.82 15.96
C ARG A 374 19.64 58.74 16.84
N LEU A 375 19.58 57.51 16.34
CA LEU A 375 19.03 56.36 17.07
C LEU A 375 20.16 55.39 17.35
N PHE A 376 20.24 54.89 18.58
CA PHE A 376 21.20 53.88 18.99
C PHE A 376 20.46 52.68 19.57
N TYR A 377 20.68 51.51 18.99
CA TYR A 377 20.14 50.25 19.47
C TYR A 377 21.03 49.70 20.59
N VAL A 378 20.40 49.22 21.67
CA VAL A 378 21.05 48.57 22.80
C VAL A 378 20.37 47.23 23.05
N ASP A 379 21.13 46.17 22.82
CA ASP A 379 20.76 44.82 23.21
C ASP A 379 20.84 44.68 24.73
N GLN A 380 19.78 44.20 25.36
CA GLN A 380 19.71 44.07 26.83
C GLN A 380 20.77 43.12 27.40
N ASP A 381 21.15 42.07 26.66
CA ASP A 381 22.09 41.04 27.09
C ASP A 381 23.55 41.47 26.85
N PHE A 382 23.78 42.39 25.90
CA PHE A 382 25.12 42.86 25.52
C PHE A 382 25.41 44.32 25.86
N ARG A 383 24.53 44.99 26.63
CA ARG A 383 24.64 46.40 27.01
C ARG A 383 26.04 46.77 27.52
N ASP A 384 26.58 45.96 28.44
CA ASP A 384 27.86 46.24 29.11
C ASP A 384 29.09 45.81 28.29
N LEU A 385 28.90 45.04 27.21
CA LEU A 385 29.97 44.44 26.42
C LEU A 385 30.26 45.21 25.11
N MET A 386 29.20 45.59 24.38
CA MET A 386 29.32 46.14 23.02
C MET A 386 28.95 47.62 22.93
N GLY A 387 28.22 48.15 23.93
CA GLY A 387 27.67 49.50 23.89
C GLY A 387 26.62 49.71 22.80
N PRO A 388 26.09 50.93 22.65
CA PRO A 388 25.00 51.21 21.71
C PRO A 388 25.46 51.19 20.22
N GLU A 389 24.73 50.49 19.35
CA GLU A 389 24.94 50.49 17.88
C GLU A 389 24.14 51.63 17.23
N GLU A 390 24.80 52.54 16.53
CA GLU A 390 24.10 53.62 15.80
C GLU A 390 23.36 53.09 14.56
N MET A 391 22.07 53.38 14.47
CA MET A 391 21.19 52.98 13.38
C MET A 391 21.32 53.93 12.18
N ILE A 392 22.49 53.90 11.51
CA ILE A 392 22.87 54.89 10.49
C ILE A 392 22.13 54.77 9.15
N TYR A 393 21.61 53.59 8.81
CA TYR A 393 20.99 53.31 7.51
C TYR A 393 19.46 53.51 7.56
N PRO A 394 18.89 54.58 6.98
CA PRO A 394 17.48 54.91 7.15
C PRO A 394 16.54 53.87 6.51
N SER A 395 16.97 53.23 5.43
CA SER A 395 16.23 52.18 4.71
C SER A 395 16.36 50.78 5.33
N LYS A 396 17.25 50.58 6.31
CA LYS A 396 17.46 49.28 6.97
C LYS A 396 16.22 48.93 7.79
N GLN A 397 15.73 47.70 7.67
CA GLN A 397 14.59 47.22 8.46
C GLN A 397 15.01 46.86 9.88
N LEU A 398 14.14 47.09 10.85
CA LEU A 398 14.48 46.96 12.27
C LEU A 398 14.85 45.52 12.67
N TYR A 399 14.26 44.49 12.06
CA TYR A 399 14.59 43.08 12.36
C TYR A 399 16.05 42.75 12.12
N SER A 400 16.76 43.50 11.26
CA SER A 400 18.17 43.26 10.96
C SER A 400 19.12 43.64 12.10
N TYR A 401 18.61 44.31 13.14
CA TYR A 401 19.30 44.52 14.41
C TYR A 401 18.97 43.42 15.44
N ASN A 402 18.20 42.39 15.07
CA ASN A 402 17.75 41.32 15.97
C ASN A 402 17.00 41.81 17.22
N ILE A 403 16.29 42.94 17.11
CA ILE A 403 15.57 43.57 18.22
C ILE A 403 14.56 42.60 18.85
N ARG A 404 14.63 42.43 20.16
CA ARG A 404 13.75 41.60 20.99
C ARG A 404 12.95 42.44 21.98
N SER A 405 11.91 41.85 22.55
CA SER A 405 11.17 42.48 23.63
C SER A 405 12.07 42.62 24.87
N GLY A 406 12.21 43.84 25.39
CA GLY A 406 13.11 44.17 26.52
C GLY A 406 14.31 45.05 26.13
N ASP A 407 14.67 45.09 24.85
CA ASP A 407 15.74 45.93 24.34
C ASP A 407 15.46 47.44 24.45
N GLU A 408 16.48 48.27 24.23
CA GLU A 408 16.40 49.72 24.30
C GLU A 408 16.84 50.40 22.99
N ILE A 409 16.16 51.50 22.63
CA ILE A 409 16.60 52.42 21.58
C ILE A 409 16.74 53.82 22.19
N ILE A 410 17.98 54.32 22.20
CA ILE A 410 18.32 55.65 22.69
C ILE A 410 18.19 56.65 21.53
N ILE A 411 17.56 57.79 21.81
CA ILE A 411 17.28 58.86 20.86
C ILE A 411 18.05 60.09 21.28
N ASP A 412 19.02 60.49 20.46
CA ASP A 412 19.82 61.70 20.67
C ASP A 412 19.58 62.73 19.57
N ILE A 413 19.80 64.00 19.93
CA ILE A 413 19.78 65.11 18.99
C ILE A 413 21.07 65.14 18.17
N LYS A 414 20.92 65.31 16.86
CA LYS A 414 22.01 65.37 15.88
C LYS A 414 22.85 66.64 16.01
#